data_AF-X1DIS7-F1
#
_entry.id   AF-X1DIS7-F1
#
_cell.length_a   1.000
_cell.length_b   1.000
_cell.length_c   1.000
_cell.angle_alpha   90.00
_cell.angle_beta   90.00
_cell.angle_gamma   90.00
#
_symmetry.space_group_name_H-M   'P 1'
#
loop_
_entity.id
_entity.type
_entity.pdbx_description
1 polymer ?
#
loop_
_entity_poly.entity_id
_entity_poly.type
_entity_poly.pdbx_seq_one_letter_code
_entity_poly.pdbx_strand_id
1 'polypeptide(L)'
;MAEEESAVEGEATGPPDQFVGHDPLESYNYWINYEYGNPLARYVMLIKAITFGMELLPDYDDEKKQETIKALYAKASEVLKTEIPAKRTVEYGYVNHGGERFKVYKIRASESKDAGEYQVLEKDFKDGMNNFISMQHEQHISKLQAVHNQILHELTQSGIVQSINPTVEQMKEGRKKKN
;
A
#
# COMPACT_ATOMS: atom_id res chain seq x y z
N MET A 1 -27.44 27.16 -15.57
CA MET A 1 -25.97 27.14 -15.55
C MET A 1 -25.61 27.20 -14.08
N ALA A 2 -25.28 26.05 -13.50
CA ALA A 2 -24.90 25.93 -12.11
C ALA A 2 -23.46 25.40 -12.11
N GLU A 3 -22.61 26.12 -11.39
CA GLU A 3 -21.16 26.01 -11.39
C GLU A 3 -20.72 24.64 -10.88
N GLU A 4 -19.82 24.00 -11.63
CA GLU A 4 -19.08 22.83 -11.18
C GLU A 4 -18.12 23.25 -10.05
N GLU A 5 -18.50 23.00 -8.81
CA GLU A 5 -17.54 22.97 -7.71
C GLU A 5 -16.72 21.67 -7.83
N SER A 6 -15.56 21.77 -8.49
CA SER A 6 -14.55 20.71 -8.44
C SER A 6 -14.02 20.61 -7.01
N ALA A 7 -14.56 19.67 -6.25
CA ALA A 7 -14.05 19.33 -4.93
C ALA A 7 -12.59 18.87 -5.07
N VAL A 8 -11.69 19.69 -4.56
CA VAL A 8 -10.25 19.45 -4.46
C VAL A 8 -10.05 18.09 -3.78
N GLU A 9 -9.53 17.13 -4.54
CA GLU A 9 -9.00 15.88 -4.01
C GLU A 9 -7.91 16.25 -3.00
N GLY A 10 -8.18 16.01 -1.71
CA GLY A 10 -7.11 15.86 -0.74
C GLY A 10 -6.39 14.58 -1.10
N GLU A 11 -5.40 14.67 -1.98
CA GLU A 11 -4.44 13.60 -2.22
C GLU A 11 -3.98 13.12 -0.85
N ALA A 12 -4.30 11.87 -0.51
CA ALA A 12 -3.60 11.21 0.56
C ALA A 12 -2.14 11.12 0.09
N THR A 13 -1.35 12.13 0.42
CA THR A 13 0.07 12.16 0.13
C THR A 13 0.65 10.99 0.91
N GLY A 14 0.97 9.91 0.21
CA GLY A 14 1.92 8.93 0.72
C GLY A 14 3.17 9.67 1.22
N PRO A 15 4.01 9.05 2.05
CA PRO A 15 5.22 9.72 2.50
C PRO A 15 5.96 10.25 1.27
N PRO A 16 6.50 11.47 1.35
CA PRO A 16 7.07 12.16 0.20
C PRO A 16 8.01 11.21 -0.52
N ASP A 17 7.95 11.16 -1.86
CA ASP A 17 8.82 10.32 -2.67
C ASP A 17 10.25 10.91 -2.64
N GLN A 18 10.89 10.86 -1.46
CA GLN A 18 12.22 11.38 -1.17
C GLN A 18 13.33 10.52 -1.82
N PHE A 19 12.95 9.52 -2.63
CA PHE A 19 13.84 8.47 -3.12
C PHE A 19 13.91 8.40 -4.66
N VAL A 20 13.38 9.38 -5.39
CA VAL A 20 13.62 9.49 -6.84
C VAL A 20 15.14 9.69 -7.05
N GLY A 21 15.83 8.64 -7.51
CA GLY A 21 17.28 8.63 -7.74
C GLY A 21 18.15 8.08 -6.59
N HIS A 22 17.55 7.52 -5.54
CA HIS A 22 18.31 6.87 -4.45
C HIS A 22 18.61 5.39 -4.74
N ASP A 23 19.69 4.90 -4.15
CA ASP A 23 20.12 3.49 -4.17
C ASP A 23 18.96 2.55 -3.75
N PRO A 24 18.65 1.48 -4.51
CA PRO A 24 17.55 0.55 -4.20
C PRO A 24 17.64 -0.03 -2.79
N LEU A 25 18.85 -0.23 -2.25
CA LEU A 25 19.06 -0.76 -0.91
C LEU A 25 18.67 0.25 0.18
N GLU A 26 19.04 1.52 0.01
CA GLU A 26 18.59 2.58 0.92
C GLU A 26 17.07 2.73 0.90
N SER A 27 16.48 2.70 -0.29
CA SER A 27 15.03 2.82 -0.47
C SER A 27 14.31 1.64 0.18
N TYR A 28 14.76 0.41 -0.06
CA TYR A 28 14.20 -0.77 0.58
C TYR A 28 14.28 -0.69 2.11
N ASN A 29 15.46 -0.36 2.66
CA ASN A 29 15.65 -0.24 4.11
C ASN A 29 14.77 0.85 4.73
N TYR A 30 14.54 1.96 4.04
CA TYR A 30 13.60 2.97 4.50
C TYR A 30 12.19 2.40 4.62
N TRP A 31 11.70 1.74 3.56
CA TRP A 31 10.32 1.26 3.52
C TRP A 31 10.05 0.11 4.51
N ILE A 32 10.97 -0.84 4.70
CA ILE A 32 10.76 -1.92 5.68
C ILE A 32 10.73 -1.43 7.13
N ASN A 33 11.29 -0.25 7.41
CA ASN A 33 11.34 0.36 8.74
C ASN A 33 10.37 1.55 8.89
N TYR A 34 9.53 1.80 7.88
CA TYR A 34 8.59 2.91 7.93
C TYR A 34 7.48 2.61 8.95
N GLU A 35 7.38 3.45 9.98
CA GLU A 35 6.27 3.39 10.93
C GLU A 35 4.97 3.86 10.27
N TYR A 36 3.99 2.96 10.16
CA TYR A 36 2.70 3.25 9.55
C TYR A 36 1.64 3.53 10.63
N GLY A 37 0.93 4.65 10.48
CA GLY A 37 -0.17 5.03 11.38
C GLY A 37 -1.55 4.52 10.95
N ASN A 38 -1.69 4.00 9.71
CA ASN A 38 -2.97 3.55 9.16
C ASN A 38 -2.79 2.49 8.05
N PRO A 39 -3.86 1.77 7.66
CA PRO A 39 -3.78 0.72 6.64
C PRO A 39 -3.31 1.20 5.25
N LEU A 40 -3.69 2.41 4.83
CA LEU A 40 -3.22 2.99 3.56
C LEU A 40 -1.70 3.15 3.56
N ALA A 41 -1.13 3.72 4.63
CA ALA A 41 0.31 3.89 4.77
C ALA A 41 1.05 2.55 4.75
N ARG A 42 0.50 1.52 5.42
CA ARG A 42 1.05 0.16 5.39
C ARG A 42 0.97 -0.47 3.99
N TYR A 43 -0.13 -0.26 3.28
CA TYR A 43 -0.30 -0.75 1.91
C TYR A 43 0.73 -0.14 0.96
N VAL A 44 0.90 1.19 0.98
CA VAL A 44 1.89 1.90 0.17
C VAL A 44 3.32 1.44 0.50
N MET A 45 3.62 1.33 1.79
CA MET A 45 4.91 0.81 2.27
C MET A 45 5.22 -0.57 1.70
N LEU A 46 4.26 -1.52 1.76
CA LEU A 46 4.47 -2.87 1.26
C LEU A 46 4.71 -2.89 -0.25
N ILE A 47 3.97 -2.10 -1.04
CA ILE A 47 4.20 -1.99 -2.49
C ILE A 47 5.61 -1.52 -2.78
N LYS A 48 6.04 -0.44 -2.13
CA LYS A 48 7.37 0.13 -2.33
C LYS A 48 8.45 -0.86 -1.89
N ALA A 49 8.29 -1.51 -0.73
CA ALA A 49 9.21 -2.54 -0.26
C ALA A 49 9.32 -3.74 -1.23
N ILE A 50 8.20 -4.24 -1.77
CA ILE A 50 8.23 -5.32 -2.78
C ILE A 50 8.95 -4.85 -4.05
N THR A 51 8.66 -3.63 -4.53
CA THR A 51 9.25 -3.09 -5.76
C THR A 51 10.77 -2.97 -5.64
N PHE A 52 11.27 -2.29 -4.61
CA PHE A 52 12.71 -2.18 -4.38
C PHE A 52 13.36 -3.51 -4.01
N GLY A 53 12.62 -4.37 -3.30
CA GLY A 53 13.13 -5.69 -2.92
C GLY A 53 13.35 -6.59 -4.12
N MET A 54 12.48 -6.51 -5.14
CA MET A 54 12.70 -7.17 -6.42
C MET A 54 13.99 -6.66 -7.07
N GLU A 55 14.17 -5.34 -7.19
CA GLU A 55 15.38 -4.73 -7.77
C GLU A 55 16.68 -5.17 -7.07
N LEU A 56 16.61 -5.54 -5.79
CA LEU A 56 17.74 -6.01 -4.98
C LEU A 56 18.01 -7.51 -5.05
N LEU A 57 17.09 -8.32 -5.59
CA LEU A 57 17.31 -9.76 -5.69
C LEU A 57 18.53 -10.02 -6.60
N PRO A 58 19.57 -10.69 -6.10
CA PRO A 58 20.83 -10.81 -6.81
C PRO A 58 20.71 -11.79 -7.99
N ASP A 59 21.49 -11.59 -9.04
CA ASP A 59 21.68 -12.67 -10.02
C ASP A 59 22.64 -13.70 -9.43
N TYR A 60 22.15 -14.91 -9.12
CA TYR A 60 23.00 -15.99 -8.59
C TYR A 60 23.57 -16.84 -9.73
N ASP A 61 24.78 -17.35 -9.59
CA ASP A 61 25.35 -18.32 -10.54
C ASP A 61 24.73 -19.73 -10.42
N ASP A 62 23.94 -19.99 -9.36
CA ASP A 62 23.27 -21.27 -9.12
C ASP A 62 21.89 -21.28 -9.80
N GLU A 63 21.72 -22.18 -10.77
CA GLU A 63 20.49 -22.34 -11.56
C GLU A 63 19.23 -22.51 -10.68
N LYS A 64 19.32 -23.24 -9.56
CA LYS A 64 18.18 -23.42 -8.65
C LYS A 64 17.82 -22.12 -7.94
N LYS A 65 18.80 -21.30 -7.58
CA LYS A 65 18.54 -20.02 -6.94
C LYS A 65 18.00 -19.00 -7.94
N GLN A 66 18.45 -19.04 -9.19
CA GLN A 66 17.86 -18.24 -10.27
C GLN A 66 16.39 -18.61 -10.51
N GLU A 67 16.04 -19.90 -10.48
CA GLU A 67 14.65 -20.35 -10.57
C GLU A 67 13.80 -19.79 -9.42
N THR A 68 14.31 -19.86 -8.17
CA THR A 68 13.63 -19.27 -7.01
C THR A 68 13.39 -17.78 -7.19
N ILE A 69 14.39 -17.02 -7.63
CA ILE A 69 14.24 -15.58 -7.90
C ILE A 69 13.20 -15.32 -8.98
N LYS A 70 13.26 -16.03 -10.11
CA LYS A 70 12.28 -15.89 -11.20
C LYS A 70 10.86 -16.18 -10.71
N ALA A 71 10.69 -17.21 -9.90
CA ALA A 71 9.39 -17.54 -9.29
C ALA A 71 8.90 -16.44 -8.34
N LEU A 72 9.78 -15.86 -7.52
CA LEU A 72 9.45 -14.74 -6.64
C LEU A 72 9.09 -13.47 -7.42
N TYR A 73 9.83 -13.15 -8.46
CA TYR A 73 9.53 -12.05 -9.37
C TYR A 73 8.15 -12.19 -10.02
N ALA A 74 7.84 -13.39 -10.54
CA ALA A 74 6.56 -13.68 -11.15
C ALA A 74 5.42 -13.55 -10.13
N LYS A 75 5.60 -14.10 -8.92
CA LYS A 75 4.62 -14.01 -7.84
C LYS A 75 4.39 -12.56 -7.40
N ALA A 76 5.46 -11.79 -7.20
CA ALA A 76 5.37 -10.40 -6.79
C ALA A 76 4.66 -9.54 -7.85
N SER A 77 5.02 -9.73 -9.13
CA SER A 77 4.39 -9.05 -10.25
C SER A 77 2.88 -9.33 -10.32
N GLU A 78 2.48 -10.59 -10.14
CA GLU A 78 1.07 -10.97 -10.15
C GLU A 78 0.30 -10.37 -8.97
N VAL A 79 0.87 -10.40 -7.76
CA VAL A 79 0.24 -9.81 -6.57
C VAL A 79 0.13 -8.29 -6.71
N LEU A 80 1.17 -7.59 -7.16
CA LEU A 80 1.10 -6.14 -7.37
C LEU A 80 0.06 -5.73 -8.42
N LYS A 81 -0.17 -6.58 -9.43
CA LYS A 81 -1.19 -6.37 -10.46
C LYS A 81 -2.61 -6.63 -9.96
N THR A 82 -2.79 -7.65 -9.11
CA THR A 82 -4.12 -8.13 -8.70
C THR A 82 -4.61 -7.54 -7.39
N GLU A 83 -3.71 -7.11 -6.51
CA GLU A 83 -4.02 -6.52 -5.20
C GLU A 83 -4.10 -5.00 -5.27
N ILE A 84 -4.87 -4.51 -6.26
CA ILE A 84 -5.17 -3.09 -6.45
C ILE A 84 -6.58 -2.82 -5.88
N PRO A 85 -6.73 -1.87 -4.94
CA PRO A 85 -8.03 -1.41 -4.48
C PRO A 85 -8.90 -1.01 -5.66
N ALA A 86 -10.09 -1.60 -5.74
CA ALA A 86 -11.04 -1.29 -6.80
C ALA A 86 -11.43 0.20 -6.78
N LYS A 87 -11.69 0.77 -7.97
CA LYS A 87 -12.20 2.14 -8.09
C LYS A 87 -13.50 2.30 -7.31
N ARG A 88 -13.80 3.54 -6.93
CA ARG A 88 -14.91 3.84 -6.02
C ARG A 88 -15.98 4.61 -6.77
N THR A 89 -17.23 4.28 -6.47
CA THR A 89 -18.41 5.01 -6.95
C THR A 89 -19.19 5.51 -5.75
N VAL A 90 -19.59 6.78 -5.78
CA VAL A 90 -20.40 7.41 -4.73
C VAL A 90 -21.72 7.83 -5.34
N GLU A 91 -22.82 7.28 -4.82
CA GLU A 91 -24.18 7.63 -5.22
C GLU A 91 -24.90 8.33 -4.07
N TYR A 92 -25.64 9.39 -4.37
CA TYR A 92 -26.47 10.08 -3.40
C TYR A 92 -27.86 9.44 -3.30
N GLY A 93 -28.40 9.32 -2.10
CA GLY A 93 -29.71 8.76 -1.86
C GLY A 93 -30.35 9.18 -0.54
N TYR A 94 -31.45 8.52 -0.23
CA TYR A 94 -32.19 8.73 1.01
C TYR A 94 -32.56 7.38 1.63
N VAL A 95 -32.51 7.28 2.95
CA VAL A 95 -33.00 6.13 3.70
C VAL A 95 -34.06 6.58 4.70
N ASN A 96 -35.12 5.80 4.84
CA ASN A 96 -36.17 6.06 5.83
C ASN A 96 -35.92 5.19 7.06
N HIS A 97 -35.85 5.83 8.22
CA HIS A 97 -35.73 5.13 9.51
C HIS A 97 -36.66 5.79 10.52
N GLY A 98 -37.58 5.01 11.12
CA GLY A 98 -38.53 5.54 12.09
C GLY A 98 -39.50 6.60 11.56
N GLY A 99 -39.77 6.63 10.24
CA GLY A 99 -40.63 7.65 9.61
C GLY A 99 -39.89 8.94 9.22
N GLU A 100 -38.62 9.09 9.60
CA GLU A 100 -37.76 10.20 9.21
C GLU A 100 -36.91 9.82 7.99
N ARG A 101 -36.66 10.81 7.12
CA ARG A 101 -35.93 10.63 5.86
C ARG A 101 -34.53 11.26 5.98
N PHE A 102 -33.52 10.41 5.97
CA PHE A 102 -32.12 10.82 6.10
C PHE A 102 -31.42 10.81 4.74
N LYS A 103 -30.60 11.84 4.50
CA LYS A 103 -29.70 11.90 3.33
C LYS A 103 -28.51 10.99 3.55
N VAL A 104 -28.23 10.12 2.59
CA VAL A 104 -27.13 9.16 2.66
C VAL A 104 -26.31 9.16 1.38
N TYR A 105 -25.02 8.88 1.51
CA TYR A 105 -24.17 8.47 0.41
C TYR A 105 -24.00 6.96 0.44
N LYS A 106 -24.10 6.34 -0.74
CA LYS A 106 -23.82 4.93 -0.97
C LYS A 106 -22.46 4.83 -1.65
N ILE A 107 -21.52 4.23 -0.95
CA ILE A 107 -20.16 4.02 -1.44
C ILE A 107 -20.03 2.56 -1.86
N ARG A 108 -19.53 2.32 -3.07
CA ARG A 108 -19.30 0.98 -3.62
C ARG A 108 -17.93 0.90 -4.29
N ALA A 109 -17.37 -0.30 -4.29
CA ALA A 109 -16.26 -0.65 -5.16
C ALA A 109 -16.82 -0.99 -6.54
N SER A 110 -16.38 -0.30 -7.59
CA SER A 110 -16.93 -0.41 -8.94
C SER A 110 -16.76 -1.81 -9.56
N GLU A 111 -15.78 -2.58 -9.08
CA GLU A 111 -15.36 -3.85 -9.69
C GLU A 111 -15.49 -5.06 -8.75
N SER A 112 -15.85 -4.85 -7.49
CA SER A 112 -16.05 -5.93 -6.53
C SER A 112 -17.50 -5.95 -6.06
N LYS A 113 -18.29 -6.89 -6.60
CA LYS A 113 -19.64 -7.19 -6.10
C LYS A 113 -19.63 -7.67 -4.65
N ASP A 114 -18.48 -8.16 -4.17
CA ASP A 114 -18.27 -8.71 -2.83
C ASP A 114 -17.76 -7.69 -1.81
N ALA A 115 -17.29 -6.51 -2.25
CA ALA A 115 -16.80 -5.46 -1.35
C ALA A 115 -17.90 -4.75 -0.55
N GLY A 116 -19.17 -5.06 -0.82
CA GLY A 116 -20.32 -4.53 -0.09
C GLY A 116 -20.71 -3.11 -0.50
N GLU A 117 -21.98 -2.77 -0.25
CA GLU A 117 -22.48 -1.39 -0.28
C GLU A 117 -22.34 -0.81 1.12
N TYR A 118 -21.61 0.29 1.25
CA TYR A 118 -21.49 1.01 2.51
C TYR A 118 -22.37 2.27 2.45
N GLN A 119 -23.31 2.40 3.39
CA GLN A 119 -24.20 3.57 3.48
C GLN A 119 -23.75 4.46 4.63
N VAL A 120 -23.59 5.75 4.36
CA VAL A 120 -23.16 6.74 5.35
C VAL A 120 -24.06 7.96 5.30
N LEU A 121 -24.33 8.56 6.46
CA LEU A 121 -25.08 9.81 6.52
C LEU A 121 -24.28 10.95 5.88
N GLU A 122 -24.96 11.93 5.30
CA GLU A 122 -24.33 13.10 4.67
C GLU A 122 -23.32 13.81 5.62
N LYS A 123 -23.68 13.93 6.90
CA LYS A 123 -22.85 14.57 7.93
C LYS A 123 -21.55 13.79 8.25
N ASP A 124 -21.54 12.47 8.03
CA ASP A 124 -20.44 11.56 8.39
C ASP A 124 -19.68 11.07 7.14
N PHE A 125 -19.92 11.69 5.98
CA PHE A 125 -19.43 11.20 4.69
C PHE A 125 -17.90 11.06 4.63
N LYS A 126 -17.15 12.02 5.19
CA LYS A 126 -15.68 11.99 5.19
C LYS A 126 -15.12 10.82 5.99
N ASP A 127 -15.64 10.60 7.20
CA ASP A 127 -15.20 9.51 8.07
C ASP A 127 -15.60 8.16 7.48
N GLY A 128 -16.82 8.08 6.93
CA GLY A 128 -17.31 6.92 6.20
C GLY A 128 -16.46 6.57 4.98
N MET A 129 -16.01 7.57 4.22
CA MET A 129 -15.09 7.39 3.11
C MET A 129 -13.74 6.85 3.60
N ASN A 130 -13.15 7.47 4.62
CA ASN A 130 -11.86 7.03 5.17
C ASN A 130 -11.90 5.58 5.69
N ASN A 131 -13.01 5.17 6.32
CA ASN A 131 -13.21 3.80 6.78
C ASN A 131 -13.32 2.82 5.61
N PHE A 132 -14.10 3.16 4.58
CA PHE A 132 -14.22 2.33 3.38
C PHE A 132 -12.87 2.15 2.66
N ILE A 133 -12.09 3.22 2.55
CA ILE A 133 -10.72 3.21 2.02
C ILE A 133 -9.86 2.24 2.83
N SER A 134 -9.86 2.38 4.15
CA SER A 134 -9.05 1.56 5.06
C SER A 134 -9.40 0.07 4.93
N MET A 135 -10.69 -0.27 4.85
CA MET A 135 -11.14 -1.65 4.66
C MET A 135 -10.65 -2.27 3.35
N GLN A 136 -10.72 -1.53 2.23
CA GLN A 136 -10.18 -2.04 0.97
C GLN A 136 -8.68 -2.32 1.07
N HIS A 137 -7.89 -1.41 1.67
CA HIS A 137 -6.45 -1.65 1.84
C HIS A 137 -6.15 -2.84 2.75
N GLU A 138 -6.88 -3.03 3.85
CA GLU A 138 -6.71 -4.18 4.75
C GLU A 138 -6.86 -5.53 4.05
N GLN A 139 -7.80 -5.64 3.10
CA GLN A 139 -8.01 -6.86 2.32
C GLN A 139 -6.77 -7.26 1.49
N HIS A 140 -6.03 -6.27 1.00
CA HIS A 140 -4.87 -6.48 0.13
C HIS A 140 -3.55 -6.67 0.91
N ILE A 141 -3.45 -6.13 2.12
CA ILE A 141 -2.21 -6.13 2.94
C ILE A 141 -1.67 -7.54 3.18
N SER A 142 -2.53 -8.53 3.47
CA SER A 142 -2.06 -9.88 3.83
C SER A 142 -1.29 -10.57 2.70
N LYS A 143 -1.72 -10.41 1.45
CA LYS A 143 -1.05 -11.01 0.29
C LYS A 143 0.25 -10.30 -0.05
N LEU A 144 0.24 -8.96 0.00
CA LEU A 144 1.45 -8.16 -0.15
C LEU A 144 2.49 -8.51 0.93
N GLN A 145 2.07 -8.65 2.18
CA GLN A 145 2.95 -9.04 3.29
C GLN A 145 3.59 -10.41 3.07
N ALA A 146 2.83 -11.38 2.56
CA ALA A 146 3.35 -12.72 2.29
C ALA A 146 4.45 -12.71 1.21
N VAL A 147 4.29 -11.91 0.16
CA VAL A 147 5.32 -11.71 -0.87
C VAL A 147 6.54 -11.00 -0.29
N HIS A 148 6.32 -9.89 0.42
CA HIS A 148 7.39 -9.12 1.04
C HIS A 148 8.23 -9.97 1.99
N ASN A 149 7.61 -10.80 2.84
CA ASN A 149 8.34 -11.67 3.77
C ASN A 149 9.25 -12.67 3.04
N GLN A 150 8.84 -13.16 1.87
CA GLN A 150 9.67 -14.07 1.06
C GLN A 150 10.85 -13.33 0.42
N ILE A 151 10.62 -12.14 -0.11
CA ILE A 151 11.69 -11.29 -0.64
C ILE A 151 12.70 -10.94 0.46
N LEU A 152 12.21 -10.50 1.62
CA LEU A 152 13.05 -10.19 2.78
C LEU A 152 13.87 -11.41 3.22
N HIS A 153 13.26 -12.60 3.20
CA HIS A 153 13.95 -13.85 3.52
C HIS A 153 15.14 -14.09 2.58
N GLU A 154 14.93 -14.04 1.27
CA GLU A 154 16.00 -14.26 0.29
C GLU A 154 17.10 -13.18 0.36
N LEU A 155 16.72 -11.90 0.47
CA LEU A 155 17.67 -10.80 0.61
C LEU A 155 18.52 -10.93 1.87
N THR A 156 17.93 -11.46 2.94
CA THR A 156 18.63 -11.74 4.20
C THR A 156 19.56 -12.94 4.07
N GLN A 157 19.10 -14.04 3.47
CA GLN A 157 19.93 -15.24 3.25
C GLN A 157 21.17 -14.95 2.41
N SER A 158 21.08 -13.97 1.51
CA SER A 158 22.18 -13.55 0.64
C SER A 158 23.00 -12.39 1.18
N GLY A 159 22.70 -11.91 2.38
CA GLY A 159 23.48 -10.89 3.07
C GLY A 159 23.36 -9.49 2.46
N ILE A 160 22.39 -9.25 1.58
CA ILE A 160 22.12 -7.92 0.98
C ILE A 160 21.45 -7.03 2.01
N VAL A 161 20.51 -7.60 2.77
CA VAL A 161 19.80 -6.92 3.85
C VAL A 161 20.14 -7.61 5.16
N GLN A 162 20.35 -6.83 6.22
CA GLN A 162 20.58 -7.40 7.55
C GLN A 162 19.27 -7.91 8.15
N SER A 163 19.28 -9.06 8.83
CA SER A 163 18.07 -9.65 9.42
C SER A 163 17.46 -8.85 10.58
N ILE A 164 18.14 -7.79 11.01
CA ILE A 164 17.76 -6.92 12.11
C ILE A 164 17.32 -5.60 11.48
N ASN A 165 16.06 -5.21 11.65
CA ASN A 165 15.56 -3.89 11.30
C ASN A 165 16.49 -2.82 11.90
N PRO A 166 17.35 -2.14 11.10
CA PRO A 166 18.11 -1.04 11.63
C PRO A 166 17.11 0.03 12.04
N THR A 167 17.22 0.56 13.26
CA THR A 167 16.32 1.63 13.69
C THR A 167 16.47 2.84 12.77
N VAL A 168 15.42 3.66 12.65
CA VAL A 168 15.46 4.92 11.88
C VAL A 168 16.67 5.80 12.28
N GLU A 169 17.09 5.74 13.54
CA GLU A 169 18.30 6.41 14.03
C GLU A 169 19.59 5.80 13.48
N GLN A 170 19.71 4.47 13.43
CA GLN A 170 20.87 3.78 12.85
C GLN A 170 21.02 4.07 11.34
N MET A 171 19.91 4.17 10.62
CA MET A 171 19.93 4.60 9.21
C MET A 171 20.37 6.06 9.04
N LYS A 172 19.96 6.96 9.94
CA LYS A 172 20.37 8.38 9.92
C LYS A 172 21.85 8.55 10.27
N GLU A 173 22.41 7.74 11.16
CA GLU A 173 23.83 7.75 11.50
C GLU A 173 24.73 7.23 10.38
N GLY A 174 24.28 6.23 9.61
CA GLY A 174 24.99 5.72 8.43
C GLY A 174 25.23 6.81 7.37
N ARG A 175 24.28 7.73 7.18
CA ARG A 175 24.43 8.89 6.27
C ARG A 175 25.49 9.89 6.73
N LYS A 176 25.73 10.03 8.03
CA LYS A 176 26.76 10.95 8.55
C LYS A 176 28.18 10.41 8.39
N LYS A 177 28.37 9.10 8.18
CA LYS A 177 29.70 8.48 8.02
C LYS A 177 30.20 8.42 6.58
N LYS A 178 29.39 8.81 5.58
CA LYS A 178 29.78 8.81 4.16
C LYS A 178 30.20 10.19 3.62
N ASN A 179 30.28 11.22 4.46
CA ASN A 179 30.83 12.54 4.11
C ASN A 179 32.16 12.80 4.80
#